data_AF-A0AAI7ZEK2-F1
#
_entry.id   AF-A0AAI7ZEK2-F1
#
_cell.length_a   1.000
_cell.length_b   1.000
_cell.length_c   1.000
_cell.angle_alpha   90.00
_cell.angle_beta   90.00
_cell.angle_gamma   90.00
#
_symmetry.space_group_name_H-M   'P 1'
#
loop_
_entity.id
_entity.type
_entity.pdbx_description
1 polymer ?
#
loop_
_entity_poly.entity_id
_entity_poly.type
_entity_poly.pdbx_seq_one_letter_code
_entity_poly.pdbx_strand_id
1 'polypeptide(L)'
;MARLAESSVVIAFRDWQWINRRAKAAKPDIMISLEGNPETYLGDLEVAFDEKFFLFEVKSTSSTIKEEWNKTVDKKPKPKTLFKTICQTLNEYGKAINDKDSKTQEKNWHRLSQSMRGHHFLYWDPTISHFAIKPYIFAIYKEHKLNIKDLSKLGIDAPHMNTATLFITSHCLGASQSPVWQEGGDIKYEQISSITPEMLLDKSARLISGLISKTRYWNHLGLSLEELQDYVGFICKNRSYETRCLLTSDSGHIFVETLNTSDLKKIVSAIHHKQVEPNSTPQFNKNSLYETAKKSPS
;
A
#
# COMPACT_ATOMS: atom_id res chain seq x y z
N MET A 1 9.29 -9.00 -22.04
CA MET A 1 7.94 -8.49 -22.41
C MET A 1 7.12 -8.05 -21.19
N ALA A 2 7.03 -8.81 -20.09
CA ALA A 2 6.26 -8.44 -18.89
C ALA A 2 6.56 -7.03 -18.33
N ARG A 3 7.85 -6.64 -18.30
CA ARG A 3 8.27 -5.30 -17.84
C ARG A 3 7.68 -4.14 -18.65
N LEU A 4 7.49 -4.28 -19.96
CA LEU A 4 6.91 -3.20 -20.79
C LEU A 4 5.42 -3.02 -20.49
N ALA A 5 4.67 -4.13 -20.41
CA ALA A 5 3.24 -4.10 -20.14
C ALA A 5 2.94 -3.54 -18.73
N GLU A 6 3.73 -3.92 -17.73
CA GLU A 6 3.65 -3.32 -16.39
C GLU A 6 3.98 -1.82 -16.41
N SER A 7 5.00 -1.38 -17.15
CA SER A 7 5.28 0.05 -17.33
C SER A 7 4.10 0.79 -17.96
N SER A 8 3.44 0.17 -18.94
CA SER A 8 2.25 0.75 -19.57
C SER A 8 1.10 0.90 -18.58
N VAL A 9 0.90 -0.06 -17.66
CA VAL A 9 -0.09 0.07 -16.59
C VAL A 9 0.23 1.26 -15.68
N VAL A 10 1.49 1.44 -15.27
CA VAL A 10 1.91 2.58 -14.45
C VAL A 10 1.63 3.92 -15.15
N ILE A 11 2.08 4.05 -16.39
CA ILE A 11 1.91 5.28 -17.18
C ILE A 11 0.43 5.60 -17.39
N ALA A 12 -0.36 4.61 -17.81
CA ALA A 12 -1.78 4.81 -18.05
C ALA A 12 -2.53 5.12 -16.75
N PHE A 13 -2.15 4.52 -15.62
CA PHE A 13 -2.77 4.80 -14.33
C PHE A 13 -2.44 6.20 -13.81
N ARG A 14 -1.20 6.67 -14.02
CA ARG A 14 -0.79 8.06 -13.76
C ARG A 14 -1.64 9.04 -14.56
N ASP A 15 -1.78 8.78 -15.85
CA ASP A 15 -2.53 9.66 -16.76
C ASP A 15 -4.03 9.66 -16.41
N TRP A 16 -4.58 8.49 -16.04
CA TRP A 16 -5.93 8.40 -15.50
C TRP A 16 -6.10 9.23 -14.22
N GLN A 17 -5.16 9.15 -13.26
CA GLN A 17 -5.23 9.93 -12.02
C GLN A 17 -5.15 11.43 -12.31
N TRP A 18 -4.38 11.83 -13.33
CA TRP A 18 -4.35 13.21 -13.81
C TRP A 18 -5.72 13.65 -14.33
N ILE A 19 -6.25 12.95 -15.33
CA ILE A 19 -7.51 13.33 -15.97
C ILE A 19 -8.65 13.46 -14.94
N ASN A 20 -8.63 12.62 -13.92
CA ASN A 20 -9.65 12.57 -12.87
C ASN A 20 -9.29 13.41 -11.61
N ARG A 21 -8.35 14.36 -11.72
CA ARG A 21 -7.83 15.14 -10.59
C ARG A 21 -8.90 15.83 -9.73
N ARG A 22 -8.76 15.66 -8.40
CA ARG A 22 -9.30 16.57 -7.36
C ARG A 22 -8.42 17.81 -7.13
N ALA A 23 -7.11 17.72 -7.34
CA ALA A 23 -6.21 18.84 -7.13
C ALA A 23 -6.32 19.85 -8.28
N LYS A 24 -7.19 20.86 -8.14
CA LYS A 24 -7.34 21.99 -9.08
C LYS A 24 -6.03 22.80 -9.28
N ALA A 25 -4.99 22.55 -8.48
CA ALA A 25 -3.72 23.28 -8.51
C ALA A 25 -2.46 22.40 -8.64
N ALA A 26 -2.53 21.07 -8.48
CA ALA A 26 -1.34 20.23 -8.61
C ALA A 26 -1.02 20.03 -10.10
N LYS A 27 0.10 20.57 -10.58
CA LYS A 27 0.79 20.06 -11.77
C LYS A 27 1.51 18.77 -11.36
N PRO A 28 1.74 17.79 -12.25
CA PRO A 28 2.56 16.64 -11.88
C PRO A 28 3.98 17.16 -11.61
N ASP A 29 4.36 17.32 -10.35
CA ASP A 29 5.75 17.63 -9.97
C ASP A 29 6.61 16.37 -10.06
N ILE A 30 6.67 15.76 -11.25
CA ILE A 30 7.59 14.67 -11.63
C ILE A 30 7.01 13.27 -11.40
N MET A 31 6.94 12.47 -12.48
CA MET A 31 6.97 11.01 -12.36
C MET A 31 8.35 10.67 -11.81
N ILE A 32 8.45 10.42 -10.50
CA ILE A 32 9.72 10.10 -9.87
C ILE A 32 10.03 8.64 -10.19
N SER A 33 10.65 8.39 -11.35
CA SER A 33 11.41 7.17 -11.59
C SER A 33 12.76 7.36 -10.91
N LEU A 34 12.94 6.79 -9.72
CA LEU A 34 14.16 6.97 -8.94
C LEU A 34 15.35 6.20 -9.53
N GLU A 35 15.99 6.81 -10.52
CA GLU A 35 17.44 6.68 -10.70
C GLU A 35 18.09 7.94 -10.09
N GLY A 36 18.45 7.93 -8.80
CA GLY A 36 19.06 9.10 -8.15
C GLY A 36 18.77 9.28 -6.65
N ASN A 37 18.93 10.53 -6.15
CA ASN A 37 18.80 10.91 -4.74
C ASN A 37 17.34 11.31 -4.41
N PRO A 38 16.54 10.46 -3.73
CA PRO A 38 15.09 10.66 -3.57
C PRO A 38 14.69 11.93 -2.83
N GLU A 39 15.54 12.43 -1.93
CA GLU A 39 15.28 13.60 -1.09
C GLU A 39 15.17 14.90 -1.90
N THR A 40 15.92 15.02 -3.00
CA THR A 40 15.87 16.19 -3.90
C THR A 40 14.60 16.26 -4.75
N TYR A 41 13.89 15.14 -4.93
CA TYR A 41 12.71 15.07 -5.80
C TYR A 41 11.39 15.31 -5.07
N LEU A 42 11.39 15.26 -3.74
CA LEU A 42 10.18 15.44 -2.93
C LEU A 42 9.81 16.92 -2.70
N GLY A 43 10.46 17.89 -3.38
CA GLY A 43 10.08 19.31 -3.48
C GLY A 43 9.44 19.97 -2.25
N ASP A 44 8.40 20.77 -2.44
CA ASP A 44 7.52 21.29 -1.39
C ASP A 44 6.30 20.37 -1.22
N LEU A 45 6.55 19.07 -1.00
CA LEU A 45 5.47 18.10 -0.86
C LEU A 45 4.64 18.38 0.41
N GLU A 46 3.47 18.98 0.22
CA GLU A 46 2.45 19.11 1.26
C GLU A 46 1.57 17.85 1.30
N VAL A 47 1.72 17.08 2.37
CA VAL A 47 0.89 15.91 2.65
C VAL A 47 -0.17 16.30 3.69
N ALA A 48 -1.44 16.09 3.37
CA ALA A 48 -2.54 16.40 4.26
C ALA A 48 -2.56 15.47 5.49
N PHE A 49 -3.06 15.98 6.63
CA PHE A 49 -3.08 15.27 7.91
C PHE A 49 -3.88 13.94 7.86
N ASP A 50 -4.92 13.85 7.02
CA ASP A 50 -5.77 12.67 6.88
C ASP A 50 -5.52 11.87 5.59
N GLU A 51 -4.44 12.19 4.87
CA GLU A 51 -4.07 11.58 3.59
C GLU A 51 -3.87 10.07 3.73
N LYS A 52 -4.38 9.33 2.73
CA LYS A 52 -4.28 7.86 2.70
C LYS A 52 -3.35 7.39 1.60
N PHE A 53 -2.46 6.48 1.96
CA PHE A 53 -1.45 5.92 1.06
C PHE A 53 -1.81 4.51 0.63
N PHE A 54 -1.46 4.20 -0.61
CA PHE A 54 -1.62 2.91 -1.23
C PHE A 54 -0.29 2.45 -1.82
N LEU A 55 0.03 1.19 -1.59
CA LEU A 55 1.15 0.49 -2.19
C LEU A 55 0.60 -0.51 -3.21
N PHE A 56 0.85 -0.27 -4.48
CA PHE A 56 0.42 -1.14 -5.56
C PHE A 56 1.58 -1.97 -6.10
N GLU A 57 1.53 -3.29 -5.96
CA GLU A 57 2.37 -4.19 -6.76
C GLU A 57 1.77 -4.25 -8.17
N VAL A 58 2.49 -3.73 -9.16
CA VAL A 58 1.94 -3.55 -10.51
C VAL A 58 2.09 -4.83 -11.32
N LYS A 59 1.02 -5.22 -12.00
CA LYS A 59 0.94 -6.39 -12.86
C LYS A 59 0.31 -6.01 -14.19
N SER A 60 0.63 -6.74 -15.26
CA SER A 60 0.01 -6.47 -16.57
C SER A 60 -1.46 -6.86 -16.57
N THR A 61 -1.78 -8.06 -16.08
CA THR A 61 -3.13 -8.59 -15.92
C THR A 61 -3.24 -9.46 -14.67
N SER A 62 -4.46 -9.81 -14.25
CA SER A 62 -4.72 -10.70 -13.11
C SER A 62 -3.96 -12.02 -13.20
N SER A 63 -3.81 -12.58 -14.41
CA SER A 63 -3.15 -13.88 -14.62
C SER A 63 -1.64 -13.86 -14.29
N THR A 64 -1.01 -12.69 -14.24
CA THR A 64 0.41 -12.50 -13.89
C THR A 64 0.65 -12.36 -12.39
N ILE A 65 -0.41 -12.29 -11.56
CA ILE A 65 -0.29 -12.31 -10.10
C ILE A 65 0.41 -13.60 -9.63
N LYS A 66 0.22 -14.72 -10.33
CA LYS A 66 0.86 -16.00 -9.98
C LYS A 66 2.40 -15.97 -9.99
N GLU A 67 3.01 -14.98 -10.63
CA GLU A 67 4.48 -14.79 -10.63
C GLU A 67 5.03 -14.50 -9.24
N GLU A 68 4.19 -14.11 -8.28
CA GLU A 68 4.57 -13.97 -6.87
C GLU A 68 5.07 -15.29 -6.26
N TRP A 69 4.60 -16.44 -6.75
CA TRP A 69 4.99 -17.77 -6.26
C TRP A 69 5.49 -18.73 -7.33
N ASN A 70 5.24 -18.46 -8.61
CA ASN A 70 5.65 -19.31 -9.73
C ASN A 70 6.92 -18.85 -10.44
N LYS A 71 7.71 -17.94 -9.85
CA LYS A 71 9.01 -17.58 -10.44
C LYS A 71 9.96 -18.78 -10.32
N THR A 72 10.36 -19.33 -11.45
CA THR A 72 11.33 -20.43 -11.51
C THR A 72 12.73 -19.84 -11.64
N VAL A 73 13.64 -20.21 -10.73
CA VAL A 73 15.07 -19.89 -10.79
C VAL A 73 15.82 -21.21 -10.72
N ASP A 74 16.68 -21.49 -11.68
CA ASP A 74 17.45 -22.74 -11.77
C ASP A 74 16.57 -24.00 -11.72
N LYS A 75 15.44 -23.97 -12.44
CA LYS A 75 14.41 -25.04 -12.50
C LYS A 75 13.74 -25.34 -11.15
N LYS A 76 13.96 -24.52 -10.11
CA LYS A 76 13.28 -24.63 -8.82
C LYS A 76 12.31 -23.47 -8.63
N PRO A 77 11.12 -23.70 -8.07
CA PRO A 77 10.22 -22.62 -7.73
C PRO A 77 10.84 -21.78 -6.61
N LYS A 78 10.91 -20.46 -6.82
CA LYS A 78 11.43 -19.49 -5.87
C LYS A 78 10.38 -18.39 -5.69
N PRO A 79 9.47 -18.52 -4.72
CA PRO A 79 8.47 -17.48 -4.51
C PRO A 79 9.16 -16.20 -4.03
N LYS A 80 8.54 -15.05 -4.32
CA LYS A 80 9.04 -13.74 -3.92
C LYS A 80 9.10 -13.60 -2.40
N THR A 81 10.02 -12.76 -1.93
CA THR A 81 10.24 -12.49 -0.50
C THR A 81 8.97 -11.97 0.19
N LEU A 82 8.20 -11.13 -0.50
CA LEU A 82 6.96 -10.55 0.02
C LEU A 82 5.88 -11.61 0.25
N PHE A 83 5.65 -12.47 -0.75
CA PHE A 83 4.76 -13.63 -0.62
C PHE A 83 5.16 -14.51 0.56
N LYS A 84 6.44 -14.88 0.67
CA LYS A 84 6.96 -15.65 1.82
C LYS A 84 6.65 -14.98 3.15
N THR A 85 6.90 -13.67 3.25
CA THR A 85 6.72 -12.89 4.47
C THR A 85 5.25 -12.86 4.91
N ILE A 86 4.32 -12.65 3.97
CA ILE A 86 2.88 -12.66 4.25
C ILE A 86 2.42 -14.06 4.66
N CYS A 87 2.86 -15.13 3.96
CA CYS A 87 2.50 -16.50 4.34
C CYS A 87 3.02 -16.87 5.74
N GLN A 88 4.25 -16.48 6.08
CA GLN A 88 4.80 -16.68 7.43
C GLN A 88 3.98 -15.93 8.48
N THR A 89 3.60 -14.69 8.20
CA THR A 89 2.80 -13.87 9.13
C THR A 89 1.39 -14.44 9.34
N LEU A 90 0.75 -14.93 8.27
CA LEU A 90 -0.50 -15.68 8.38
C LEU A 90 -0.32 -16.93 9.24
N ASN A 91 0.71 -17.74 8.99
CA ASN A 91 0.97 -18.94 9.79
C ASN A 91 1.23 -18.61 11.26
N GLU A 92 2.01 -17.58 11.57
CA GLU A 92 2.27 -17.11 12.93
C GLU A 92 0.99 -16.59 13.61
N TYR A 93 0.10 -15.93 12.87
CA TYR A 93 -1.22 -15.56 13.36
C TYR A 93 -2.07 -16.79 13.71
N GLY A 94 -2.12 -17.79 12.83
CA GLY A 94 -2.83 -19.04 13.08
C GLY A 94 -2.26 -19.81 14.28
N LYS A 95 -0.93 -19.81 14.44
CA LYS A 95 -0.25 -20.37 15.60
C LYS A 95 -0.65 -19.64 16.89
N ALA A 96 -0.61 -18.31 16.88
CA ALA A 96 -0.94 -17.49 18.05
C ALA A 96 -2.39 -17.71 18.52
N ILE A 97 -3.34 -17.93 17.60
CA ILE A 97 -4.71 -18.33 17.95
C ILE A 97 -4.72 -19.66 18.71
N ASN A 98 -4.05 -20.68 18.17
CA ASN A 98 -4.03 -22.02 18.78
C ASN A 98 -3.35 -21.99 20.15
N ASP A 99 -2.27 -21.22 20.28
CA ASP A 99 -1.48 -21.08 21.51
C ASP A 99 -2.11 -20.08 22.51
N LYS A 100 -3.19 -19.39 22.11
CA LYS A 100 -3.84 -18.31 22.88
C LYS A 100 -2.88 -17.16 23.24
N ASP A 101 -1.90 -16.88 22.39
CA ASP A 101 -0.98 -15.76 22.51
C ASP A 101 -1.61 -14.49 21.91
N SER A 102 -2.31 -13.73 22.76
CA SER A 102 -3.01 -12.51 22.35
C SER A 102 -2.08 -11.43 21.79
N LYS A 103 -0.85 -11.30 22.32
CA LYS A 103 0.08 -10.25 21.89
C LYS A 103 0.61 -10.51 20.48
N THR A 104 0.99 -11.75 20.19
CA THR A 104 1.43 -12.13 18.83
C THR A 104 0.25 -12.11 17.86
N GLN A 105 -0.94 -12.54 18.32
CA GLN A 105 -2.16 -12.47 17.53
C GLN A 105 -2.47 -11.02 17.12
N GLU A 106 -2.50 -10.08 18.06
CA GLU A 106 -2.79 -8.67 17.80
C GLU A 106 -1.75 -8.04 16.87
N LYS A 107 -0.47 -8.28 17.13
CA LYS A 107 0.62 -7.80 16.27
C LYS A 107 0.45 -8.28 14.83
N ASN A 108 0.20 -9.56 14.62
CA ASN A 108 0.06 -10.12 13.28
C ASN A 108 -1.25 -9.71 12.62
N TRP A 109 -2.34 -9.60 13.39
CA TRP A 109 -3.61 -9.03 12.93
C TRP A 109 -3.39 -7.62 12.37
N HIS A 110 -2.63 -6.77 13.08
CA HIS A 110 -2.32 -5.43 12.65
C HIS A 110 -1.59 -5.40 11.30
N ARG A 111 -0.56 -6.24 11.12
CA ARG A 111 0.18 -6.34 9.84
C ARG A 111 -0.67 -6.82 8.68
N LEU A 112 -1.51 -7.82 8.93
CA LEU A 112 -2.39 -8.37 7.90
C LEU A 112 -3.51 -7.37 7.54
N SER A 113 -4.02 -6.62 8.52
CA SER A 113 -4.98 -5.53 8.31
C SER A 113 -4.37 -4.39 7.49
N GLN A 114 -3.16 -3.93 7.81
CA GLN A 114 -2.40 -2.96 7.01
C GLN A 114 -2.26 -3.44 5.56
N SER A 115 -1.89 -4.71 5.36
CA SER A 115 -1.78 -5.30 4.02
C SER A 115 -3.11 -5.30 3.27
N MET A 116 -4.23 -5.67 3.90
CA MET A 116 -5.54 -5.68 3.24
C MET A 116 -6.04 -4.27 2.89
N ARG A 117 -5.75 -3.28 3.73
CA ARG A 117 -6.21 -1.90 3.54
C ARG A 117 -5.37 -1.14 2.52
N GLY A 118 -4.04 -1.31 2.53
CA GLY A 118 -3.12 -0.46 1.78
C GLY A 118 -2.24 -1.11 0.74
N HIS A 119 -2.02 -2.43 0.78
CA HIS A 119 -1.12 -3.11 -0.15
C HIS A 119 -1.90 -3.99 -1.13
N HIS A 120 -2.03 -3.52 -2.36
CA HIS A 120 -2.90 -4.11 -3.38
C HIS A 120 -2.11 -4.44 -4.64
N PHE A 121 -2.68 -5.26 -5.52
CA PHE A 121 -2.26 -5.35 -6.91
C PHE A 121 -3.00 -4.30 -7.73
N LEU A 122 -2.31 -3.71 -8.70
CA LEU A 122 -2.89 -2.88 -9.75
C LEU A 122 -2.60 -3.53 -11.10
N TYR A 123 -3.62 -3.72 -11.93
CA TYR A 123 -3.47 -4.30 -13.27
C TYR A 123 -4.57 -3.83 -14.22
N TRP A 124 -4.34 -4.04 -15.52
CA TRP A 124 -5.38 -3.86 -16.53
C TRP A 124 -6.26 -5.10 -16.61
N ASP A 125 -7.58 -4.92 -16.47
CA ASP A 125 -8.56 -5.97 -16.61
C ASP A 125 -9.27 -5.85 -17.97
N PRO A 126 -8.97 -6.74 -18.94
CA PRO A 126 -9.57 -6.67 -20.26
C PRO A 126 -11.07 -6.98 -20.26
N THR A 127 -11.60 -7.67 -19.25
CA THR A 127 -13.03 -8.00 -19.19
C THR A 127 -13.89 -6.77 -18.96
N ILE A 128 -13.42 -5.84 -18.13
CA ILE A 128 -14.07 -4.55 -17.90
C ILE A 128 -13.45 -3.41 -18.71
N SER A 129 -12.40 -3.70 -19.50
CA SER A 129 -11.60 -2.72 -20.24
C SER A 129 -11.19 -1.53 -19.37
N HIS A 130 -10.73 -1.83 -18.15
CA HIS A 130 -10.39 -0.82 -17.15
C HIS A 130 -9.35 -1.32 -16.15
N PHE A 131 -8.83 -0.42 -15.32
CA PHE A 131 -7.97 -0.81 -14.19
C PHE A 131 -8.76 -1.58 -13.13
N ALA A 132 -8.11 -2.60 -12.58
CA ALA A 132 -8.60 -3.33 -11.42
C ALA A 132 -7.55 -3.34 -10.31
N ILE A 133 -8.03 -3.09 -9.11
CA ILE A 133 -7.25 -3.06 -7.88
C ILE A 133 -7.75 -4.18 -6.96
N LYS A 134 -6.82 -4.97 -6.42
CA LYS A 134 -7.19 -6.11 -5.56
C LYS A 134 -6.25 -6.21 -4.36
N PRO A 135 -6.75 -6.30 -3.12
CA PRO A 135 -5.90 -6.48 -1.96
C PRO A 135 -4.97 -7.68 -2.10
N TYR A 136 -3.69 -7.50 -1.75
CA TYR A 136 -2.62 -8.47 -2.01
C TYR A 136 -2.96 -9.85 -1.44
N ILE A 137 -3.42 -9.89 -0.18
CA ILE A 137 -3.81 -11.12 0.51
C ILE A 137 -5.02 -11.79 -0.15
N PHE A 138 -6.05 -11.03 -0.55
CA PHE A 138 -7.22 -11.60 -1.22
C PHE A 138 -6.88 -12.17 -2.59
N ALA A 139 -6.03 -11.49 -3.35
CA ALA A 139 -5.54 -11.99 -4.63
C ALA A 139 -4.75 -13.29 -4.47
N ILE A 140 -3.79 -13.33 -3.54
CA ILE A 140 -3.03 -14.55 -3.24
C ILE A 140 -3.95 -15.69 -2.84
N TYR A 141 -4.88 -15.44 -1.92
CA TYR A 141 -5.79 -16.47 -1.45
C TYR A 141 -6.69 -16.99 -2.58
N LYS A 142 -7.20 -16.10 -3.43
CA LYS A 142 -8.05 -16.48 -4.57
C LYS A 142 -7.29 -17.35 -5.58
N GLU A 143 -6.06 -16.98 -5.93
CA GLU A 143 -5.29 -17.60 -7.00
C GLU A 143 -4.47 -18.83 -6.54
N HIS A 144 -3.81 -18.75 -5.37
CA HIS A 144 -2.97 -19.85 -4.84
C HIS A 144 -3.77 -20.80 -3.93
N LYS A 145 -4.86 -20.35 -3.32
CA LYS A 145 -5.61 -21.09 -2.25
C LYS A 145 -4.82 -21.35 -0.96
N LEU A 146 -3.57 -20.91 -0.86
CA LEU A 146 -2.68 -21.09 0.30
C LEU A 146 -2.65 -22.52 0.87
N ASN A 147 -2.75 -23.54 0.00
CA ASN A 147 -2.68 -24.93 0.41
C ASN A 147 -1.30 -25.28 1.01
N ILE A 148 -1.29 -25.89 2.20
CA ILE A 148 -0.08 -26.29 2.94
C ILE A 148 0.86 -27.15 2.08
N LYS A 149 0.31 -28.09 1.29
CA LYS A 149 1.12 -28.97 0.44
C LYS A 149 1.88 -28.17 -0.63
N ASP A 150 1.26 -27.15 -1.20
CA ASP A 150 1.88 -26.34 -2.24
C ASP A 150 2.86 -25.33 -1.64
N LEU A 151 2.54 -24.74 -0.49
CA LEU A 151 3.47 -23.89 0.27
C LEU A 151 4.74 -24.66 0.68
N SER A 152 4.61 -25.92 1.10
CA SER A 152 5.74 -26.78 1.42
C SER A 152 6.67 -27.01 0.22
N LYS A 153 6.13 -27.22 -0.99
CA LYS A 153 6.93 -27.30 -2.24
C LYS A 153 7.69 -26.01 -2.54
N LEU A 154 7.20 -24.87 -2.06
CA LEU A 154 7.84 -23.55 -2.18
C LEU A 154 8.85 -23.27 -1.04
N GLY A 155 9.07 -24.23 -0.14
CA GLY A 155 9.94 -24.08 1.02
C GLY A 155 9.37 -23.14 2.09
N ILE A 156 8.05 -23.09 2.22
CA ILE A 156 7.34 -22.32 3.25
C ILE A 156 6.66 -23.31 4.19
N ASP A 157 7.19 -23.44 5.39
CA ASP A 157 6.56 -24.23 6.45
C ASP A 157 5.41 -23.44 7.08
N ALA A 158 4.20 -23.97 6.98
CA ALA A 158 2.97 -23.26 7.36
C ALA A 158 1.88 -24.20 7.93
N PRO A 159 2.16 -24.96 9.01
CA PRO A 159 1.24 -25.96 9.55
C PRO A 159 -0.07 -25.36 10.10
N HIS A 160 -0.07 -24.06 10.45
CA HIS A 160 -1.22 -23.36 11.01
C HIS A 160 -1.97 -22.51 9.97
N MET A 161 -1.66 -22.67 8.68
CA MET A 161 -2.29 -21.89 7.61
C MET A 161 -3.80 -22.06 7.56
N ASN A 162 -4.34 -23.26 7.85
CA ASN A 162 -5.79 -23.49 7.86
C ASN A 162 -6.52 -22.67 8.93
N THR A 163 -5.92 -22.47 10.10
CA THR A 163 -6.46 -21.55 11.13
C THR A 163 -6.35 -20.10 10.63
N ALA A 164 -5.24 -19.77 9.98
CA ALA A 164 -4.99 -18.43 9.46
C ALA A 164 -5.90 -18.02 8.30
N THR A 165 -6.37 -18.95 7.47
CA THR A 165 -7.29 -18.61 6.37
C THR A 165 -8.65 -18.14 6.88
N LEU A 166 -9.03 -18.47 8.13
CA LEU A 166 -10.20 -17.88 8.79
C LEU A 166 -10.10 -16.36 8.91
N PHE A 167 -8.89 -15.82 9.11
CA PHE A 167 -8.67 -14.37 9.06
C PHE A 167 -9.01 -13.82 7.67
N ILE A 168 -8.63 -14.50 6.60
CA ILE A 168 -8.90 -14.01 5.25
C ILE A 168 -10.40 -14.06 4.96
N THR A 169 -11.07 -15.16 5.33
CA THR A 169 -12.50 -15.35 5.08
C THR A 169 -13.40 -14.56 6.03
N SER A 170 -12.87 -14.04 7.14
CA SER A 170 -13.58 -13.10 8.01
C SER A 170 -13.62 -11.67 7.46
N HIS A 171 -13.04 -11.43 6.29
CA HIS A 171 -12.99 -10.13 5.63
C HIS A 171 -13.44 -10.23 4.16
N CYS A 172 -13.97 -9.14 3.62
CA CYS A 172 -14.17 -8.99 2.18
C CYS A 172 -14.06 -7.52 1.76
N LEU A 173 -14.01 -7.29 0.44
CA LEU A 173 -14.25 -5.95 -0.09
C LEU A 173 -15.75 -5.73 -0.28
N GLY A 174 -16.22 -4.56 0.14
CA GLY A 174 -17.59 -4.11 -0.06
C GLY A 174 -17.65 -2.80 -0.83
N ALA A 175 -18.56 -2.71 -1.80
CA ALA A 175 -19.01 -1.45 -2.38
C ALA A 175 -20.22 -0.93 -1.58
N SER A 176 -20.16 0.31 -1.13
CA SER A 176 -21.25 0.94 -0.40
C SER A 176 -22.52 1.03 -1.25
N GLN A 177 -23.65 0.58 -0.71
CA GLN A 177 -24.97 0.76 -1.31
C GLN A 177 -25.74 1.96 -0.70
N SER A 178 -25.16 2.70 0.25
CA SER A 178 -25.82 3.82 0.93
C SER A 178 -24.84 4.97 1.24
N PRO A 179 -25.31 6.22 1.37
CA PRO A 179 -24.46 7.32 1.81
C PRO A 179 -23.87 7.02 3.19
N VAL A 180 -22.60 7.41 3.37
CA VAL A 180 -21.67 7.06 4.46
C VAL A 180 -22.14 7.45 5.88
N TRP A 181 -23.30 8.10 6.03
CA TRP A 181 -23.74 8.78 7.25
C TRP A 181 -24.70 7.99 8.14
N GLN A 182 -25.03 6.73 7.83
CA GLN A 182 -25.85 5.91 8.74
C GLN A 182 -24.97 5.23 9.79
N GLU A 183 -24.66 5.97 10.87
CA GLU A 183 -24.18 5.36 12.11
C GLU A 183 -25.31 4.50 12.72
N GLY A 184 -25.04 3.22 12.95
CA GLY A 184 -25.90 2.34 13.76
C GLY A 184 -26.89 1.42 13.03
N GLY A 185 -26.82 1.28 11.70
CA GLY A 185 -27.62 0.32 10.93
C GLY A 185 -26.85 -0.93 10.47
N ASP A 186 -27.58 -1.98 10.07
CA ASP A 186 -26.98 -3.12 9.37
C ASP A 186 -26.24 -2.62 8.13
N ILE A 187 -24.95 -2.96 8.08
CA ILE A 187 -24.04 -2.61 7.01
C ILE A 187 -24.55 -3.20 5.68
N LYS A 188 -25.08 -2.33 4.80
CA LYS A 188 -25.52 -2.69 3.44
C LYS A 188 -24.40 -2.43 2.45
N TYR A 189 -23.90 -3.49 1.85
CA TYR A 189 -22.84 -3.44 0.86
C TYR A 189 -23.02 -4.55 -0.16
N GLU A 190 -22.51 -4.33 -1.36
CA GLU A 190 -22.29 -5.39 -2.34
C GLU A 190 -20.87 -5.94 -2.17
N GLN A 191 -20.72 -7.25 -2.04
CA GLN A 191 -19.40 -7.84 -2.02
C GLN A 191 -18.77 -7.78 -3.42
N ILE A 192 -17.61 -7.14 -3.52
CA ILE A 192 -16.87 -6.98 -4.78
C ILE A 192 -15.58 -7.79 -4.76
N SER A 193 -15.10 -8.17 -5.95
CA SER A 193 -13.86 -8.98 -6.08
C SER A 193 -12.61 -8.16 -6.40
N SER A 194 -12.81 -6.93 -6.87
CA SER A 194 -11.80 -5.92 -7.17
C SER A 194 -12.43 -4.54 -7.10
N ILE A 195 -11.58 -3.53 -7.03
CA ILE A 195 -11.92 -2.12 -6.90
C ILE A 195 -11.50 -1.44 -8.22
N THR A 196 -12.31 -0.54 -8.77
CA THR A 196 -11.83 0.36 -9.82
C THR A 196 -11.20 1.60 -9.19
N PRO A 197 -10.30 2.31 -9.88
CA PRO A 197 -9.70 3.51 -9.32
C PRO A 197 -10.71 4.58 -8.86
N GLU A 198 -11.85 4.71 -9.56
CA GLU A 198 -12.95 5.60 -9.20
C GLU A 198 -13.51 5.28 -7.81
N MET A 199 -13.63 3.99 -7.49
CA MET A 199 -14.16 3.52 -6.19
C MET A 199 -13.23 3.82 -5.01
N LEU A 200 -11.92 4.00 -5.27
CA LEU A 200 -10.99 4.54 -4.27
C LEU A 200 -11.18 6.05 -4.11
N LEU A 201 -11.32 6.78 -5.22
CA LEU A 201 -11.47 8.24 -5.23
C LEU A 201 -12.76 8.72 -4.55
N ASP A 202 -13.89 8.11 -4.90
CA ASP A 202 -15.20 8.44 -4.31
C ASP A 202 -15.37 7.86 -2.90
N LYS A 203 -14.41 7.04 -2.46
CA LYS A 203 -14.45 6.30 -1.21
C LYS A 203 -15.74 5.47 -1.14
N SER A 204 -16.13 4.78 -2.21
CA SER A 204 -17.24 3.82 -2.23
C SER A 204 -16.81 2.39 -1.89
N ALA A 205 -15.53 2.04 -2.10
CA ALA A 205 -14.99 0.74 -1.69
C ALA A 205 -14.44 0.75 -0.26
N ARG A 206 -14.68 -0.34 0.47
CA ARG A 206 -14.22 -0.55 1.85
C ARG A 206 -13.77 -1.97 2.11
N LEU A 207 -12.93 -2.14 3.12
CA LEU A 207 -12.70 -3.45 3.74
C LEU A 207 -13.79 -3.67 4.79
N ILE A 208 -14.56 -4.75 4.62
CA ILE A 208 -15.54 -5.20 5.60
C ILE A 208 -14.90 -6.31 6.43
N SER A 209 -14.94 -6.16 7.74
CA SER A 209 -14.36 -7.10 8.71
C SER A 209 -15.46 -7.73 9.57
N GLY A 210 -15.16 -8.87 10.18
CA GLY A 210 -16.07 -9.52 11.13
C GLY A 210 -17.21 -10.31 10.47
N LEU A 211 -17.03 -10.79 9.23
CA LEU A 211 -18.06 -11.53 8.48
C LEU A 211 -18.54 -12.81 9.17
N ILE A 212 -17.66 -13.43 9.94
CA ILE A 212 -17.95 -14.64 10.73
C ILE A 212 -18.54 -14.31 12.11
N SER A 213 -18.66 -13.03 12.45
CA SER A 213 -19.20 -12.54 13.72
C SER A 213 -20.56 -11.86 13.49
N LYS A 214 -21.29 -11.62 14.57
CA LYS A 214 -22.59 -10.92 14.50
C LYS A 214 -22.45 -9.43 14.14
N THR A 215 -21.25 -8.86 14.31
CA THR A 215 -20.99 -7.44 14.11
C THR A 215 -19.99 -7.25 12.99
N ARG A 216 -20.40 -6.51 11.95
CA ARG A 216 -19.53 -6.15 10.84
C ARG A 216 -18.91 -4.78 11.08
N TYR A 217 -17.72 -4.54 10.54
CA TYR A 217 -17.02 -3.26 10.69
C TYR A 217 -16.58 -2.71 9.33
N TRP A 218 -16.78 -1.40 9.14
CA TRP A 218 -16.27 -0.66 7.99
C TRP A 218 -14.86 -0.21 8.26
N ASN A 219 -13.96 -0.54 7.34
CA ASN A 219 -12.59 -0.08 7.40
C ASN A 219 -12.27 0.67 6.12
N HIS A 220 -11.81 1.91 6.27
CA HIS A 220 -11.31 2.69 5.15
C HIS A 220 -10.08 2.02 4.54
N LEU A 221 -10.04 2.03 3.21
CA LEU A 221 -8.86 1.60 2.46
C LEU A 221 -7.79 2.68 2.52
N GLY A 222 -6.55 2.26 2.31
CA GLY A 222 -5.35 3.08 2.47
C GLY A 222 -4.86 3.16 3.91
N LEU A 223 -3.59 3.52 4.04
CA LEU A 223 -2.86 3.66 5.31
C LEU A 223 -2.59 5.13 5.60
N SER A 224 -2.61 5.52 6.86
CA SER A 224 -1.94 6.75 7.29
C SER A 224 -0.42 6.66 7.03
N LEU A 225 0.30 7.79 7.12
CA LEU A 225 1.75 7.78 6.92
C LEU A 225 2.47 6.90 7.94
N GLU A 226 2.06 6.95 9.20
CA GLU A 226 2.63 6.12 10.27
C GLU A 226 2.39 4.63 10.00
N GLU A 227 1.15 4.25 9.65
CA GLU A 227 0.81 2.87 9.25
C GLU A 227 1.60 2.42 8.01
N LEU A 228 1.81 3.31 7.04
CA LEU A 228 2.60 3.02 5.84
C LEU A 228 4.06 2.77 6.19
N GLN A 229 4.69 3.64 6.98
CA GLN A 229 6.08 3.50 7.39
C GLN A 229 6.29 2.22 8.19
N ASP A 230 5.40 1.95 9.15
CA ASP A 230 5.43 0.74 9.94
C ASP A 230 5.29 -0.51 9.05
N TYR A 231 4.32 -0.51 8.13
CA TYR A 231 4.10 -1.63 7.19
C TYR A 231 5.29 -1.85 6.25
N VAL A 232 5.84 -0.78 5.66
CA VAL A 232 7.00 -0.81 4.78
C VAL A 232 8.25 -1.31 5.51
N GLY A 233 8.46 -0.87 6.76
CA GLY A 233 9.50 -1.42 7.63
C GLY A 233 9.35 -2.92 7.83
N PHE A 234 8.12 -3.40 8.05
CA PHE A 234 7.81 -4.82 8.19
C PHE A 234 8.06 -5.65 6.93
N ILE A 235 7.55 -5.22 5.75
CA ILE A 235 7.70 -6.01 4.52
C ILE A 235 9.13 -5.99 3.97
N CYS A 236 9.86 -4.89 4.18
CA CYS A 236 11.22 -4.75 3.66
C CYS A 236 12.28 -5.31 4.64
N LYS A 237 11.99 -5.40 5.95
CA LYS A 237 12.92 -5.86 7.01
C LYS A 237 14.32 -5.24 6.84
N ASN A 238 15.41 -6.00 6.84
CA ASN A 238 16.77 -5.52 6.53
C ASN A 238 17.26 -6.02 5.16
N ARG A 239 16.34 -6.27 4.22
CA ARG A 239 16.67 -6.87 2.92
C ARG A 239 16.20 -5.95 1.80
N SER A 240 17.08 -5.74 0.81
CA SER A 240 16.67 -5.17 -0.47
C SER A 240 16.35 -6.32 -1.43
N TYR A 241 15.24 -6.21 -2.14
CA TYR A 241 14.87 -7.13 -3.20
C TYR A 241 14.11 -6.39 -4.30
N GLU A 242 14.21 -6.89 -5.53
CA GLU A 242 13.47 -6.37 -6.66
C GLU A 242 11.96 -6.55 -6.44
N THR A 243 11.22 -5.46 -6.53
CA THR A 243 9.75 -5.43 -6.44
C THR A 243 9.27 -4.19 -7.16
N ARG A 244 8.25 -4.33 -8.00
CA ARG A 244 7.75 -3.20 -8.77
C ARG A 244 6.53 -2.65 -8.05
N CYS A 245 6.75 -1.65 -7.21
CA CYS A 245 5.70 -1.05 -6.43
C CYS A 245 5.46 0.40 -6.86
N LEU A 246 4.20 0.76 -7.00
CA LEU A 246 3.74 2.13 -7.14
C LEU A 246 3.17 2.60 -5.80
N LEU A 247 3.77 3.63 -5.22
CA LEU A 247 3.26 4.33 -4.04
C LEU A 247 2.40 5.51 -4.51
N THR A 248 1.14 5.55 -4.09
CA THR A 248 0.26 6.70 -4.36
C THR A 248 -0.41 7.18 -3.10
N SER A 249 -0.83 8.44 -3.11
CA SER A 249 -1.79 8.96 -2.13
C SER A 249 -3.19 9.16 -2.72
N ASP A 250 -4.21 9.21 -1.86
CA ASP A 250 -5.61 9.42 -2.27
C ASP A 250 -5.88 10.84 -2.79
N SER A 251 -5.04 11.81 -2.42
CA SER A 251 -5.04 13.17 -2.98
C SER A 251 -4.48 13.21 -4.42
N GLY A 252 -3.57 12.28 -4.74
CA GLY A 252 -2.77 12.25 -5.94
C GLY A 252 -1.55 13.18 -5.94
N HIS A 253 -1.18 13.77 -4.80
CA HIS A 253 0.08 14.50 -4.65
C HIS A 253 1.30 13.56 -4.68
N ILE A 254 1.14 12.31 -4.23
CA ILE A 254 2.18 11.30 -4.32
C ILE A 254 1.85 10.31 -5.44
N PHE A 255 2.80 10.13 -6.35
CA PHE A 255 2.81 9.08 -7.35
C PHE A 255 4.25 8.69 -7.68
N VAL A 256 4.75 7.63 -7.03
CA VAL A 256 6.15 7.24 -7.11
C VAL A 256 6.29 5.77 -7.44
N GLU A 257 6.98 5.48 -8.53
CA GLU A 257 7.32 4.12 -8.91
C GLU A 257 8.67 3.72 -8.30
N THR A 258 8.72 2.52 -7.73
CA THR A 258 9.92 1.91 -7.15
C THR A 258 10.13 0.53 -7.73
N LEU A 259 11.40 0.19 -7.98
CA LEU A 259 11.78 -1.11 -8.56
C LEU A 259 12.44 -2.05 -7.54
N ASN A 260 12.64 -1.57 -6.31
CA ASN A 260 13.18 -2.34 -5.21
C ASN A 260 12.71 -1.77 -3.86
N THR A 261 12.80 -2.59 -2.82
CA THR A 261 12.38 -2.22 -1.47
C THR A 261 13.30 -1.23 -0.76
N SER A 262 14.57 -1.09 -1.17
CA SER A 262 15.45 -0.05 -0.61
C SER A 262 14.98 1.35 -0.96
N ASP A 263 14.58 1.58 -2.20
CA ASP A 263 14.12 2.89 -2.64
C ASP A 263 12.74 3.22 -2.05
N LEU A 264 11.85 2.22 -1.98
CA LEU A 264 10.56 2.35 -1.28
C LEU A 264 10.75 2.84 0.16
N LYS A 265 11.67 2.24 0.92
CA LYS A 265 11.98 2.69 2.28
C LYS A 265 12.50 4.12 2.33
N LYS A 266 13.41 4.49 1.43
CA LYS A 266 13.98 5.85 1.39
C LYS A 266 12.88 6.89 1.14
N ILE A 267 12.01 6.63 0.16
CA ILE A 267 10.88 7.52 -0.14
C ILE A 267 9.97 7.69 1.07
N VAL A 268 9.54 6.59 1.68
CA VAL A 268 8.60 6.64 2.81
C VAL A 268 9.22 7.34 4.01
N SER A 269 10.51 7.12 4.26
CA SER A 269 11.25 7.84 5.30
C SER A 269 11.34 9.33 5.00
N ALA A 270 11.62 9.71 3.75
CA ALA A 270 11.72 11.10 3.34
C ALA A 270 10.36 11.83 3.39
N ILE A 271 9.25 11.18 3.05
CA ILE A 271 7.89 11.72 3.23
C ILE A 271 7.63 11.98 4.72
N HIS A 272 7.97 11.02 5.59
CA HIS A 272 7.81 11.17 7.03
C HIS A 272 8.65 12.31 7.62
N HIS A 273 9.92 12.42 7.25
CA HIS A 273 10.78 13.52 7.71
C HIS A 273 10.19 14.89 7.36
N LYS A 274 9.65 15.07 6.14
CA LYS A 274 9.03 16.33 5.75
C LYS A 274 7.75 16.67 6.51
N GLN A 275 6.95 15.66 6.88
CA GLN A 275 5.75 15.90 7.69
C GLN A 275 6.07 16.26 9.15
N VAL A 276 7.17 15.73 9.71
CA VAL A 276 7.55 15.97 11.11
C VAL A 276 8.37 17.25 11.28
N GLU A 277 9.01 17.76 10.22
CA GLU A 277 9.71 19.06 10.21
C GLU A 277 8.96 20.20 9.48
N PRO A 278 7.67 20.52 9.78
CA PRO A 278 7.04 21.70 9.22
C PRO A 278 7.49 22.91 10.04
N ASN A 279 8.46 23.68 9.54
CA ASN A 279 8.97 24.94 10.10
C ASN A 279 10.05 24.83 11.19
N SER A 280 11.31 24.63 10.79
CA SER A 280 12.36 25.47 11.38
C SER A 280 12.28 26.83 10.70
N THR A 281 11.62 27.79 11.35
CA THR A 281 11.58 29.19 10.90
C THR A 281 13.02 29.66 10.65
N PRO A 282 13.34 30.35 9.54
CA PRO A 282 14.61 31.03 9.44
C PRO A 282 14.67 32.00 10.61
N GLN A 283 15.62 31.82 11.52
CA GLN A 283 15.92 32.85 12.50
C GLN A 283 16.37 34.09 11.71
N PHE A 284 15.43 35.01 11.47
CA PHE A 284 15.75 36.35 11.05
C PHE A 284 16.62 36.94 12.15
N ASN A 285 17.93 36.98 11.87
CA ASN A 285 18.91 37.55 12.76
C ASN A 285 18.64 39.06 12.84
N LYS A 286 17.87 39.48 13.86
CA LYS A 286 17.51 40.88 14.15
C LYS A 286 18.74 41.77 14.45
N ASN A 287 19.95 41.19 14.46
CA ASN A 287 21.18 41.93 14.71
C ASN A 287 21.79 42.61 13.48
N SER A 288 21.21 42.50 12.27
CA SER A 288 21.78 43.15 11.07
C SER A 288 21.20 44.53 10.71
N LEU A 289 20.26 45.07 11.50
CA LEU A 289 19.61 46.37 11.20
C LEU A 289 20.05 47.56 12.08
N TYR A 290 21.11 47.42 12.88
CA TYR A 290 21.64 48.51 13.72
C TYR A 290 23.06 48.99 13.38
N GLU A 291 23.69 48.53 12.28
CA GLU A 291 25.08 48.92 11.95
C GLU A 291 25.25 50.02 10.89
N THR A 292 24.20 50.67 10.40
CA THR A 292 24.33 51.79 9.42
C THR A 292 24.07 53.18 9.97
N ALA A 293 23.98 53.36 11.29
CA ALA A 293 23.84 54.68 11.92
C ALA A 293 25.04 55.03 12.80
N LYS A 294 26.25 55.15 12.22
CA LYS A 294 27.38 55.94 12.77
C LYS A 294 28.57 55.94 11.80
N LYS A 295 28.61 56.94 10.93
CA LYS A 295 29.82 57.62 10.41
C LYS A 295 29.43 58.81 9.54
N SER A 296 29.15 59.93 10.20
CA SER A 296 29.44 61.30 9.70
C SER A 296 30.99 61.48 9.68
N PRO A 297 31.62 62.59 9.21
CA PRO A 297 31.07 63.90 8.80
C PRO A 297 31.80 64.56 7.59
N SER A 298 31.45 65.85 7.35
CA SER A 298 32.20 66.95 6.71
C SER A 298 32.56 66.85 5.23
#